data_AF-A0A0F8XIK1-F1
#
_entry.id   AF-A0A0F8XIK1-F1
#
_cell.length_a   1.000
_cell.length_b   1.000
_cell.length_c   1.000
_cell.angle_alpha   90.00
_cell.angle_beta   90.00
_cell.angle_gamma   90.00
#
_symmetry.space_group_name_H-M   'P 1'
#
loop_
_entity.id
_entity.type
_entity.pdbx_description
1 polymer ?
#
loop_
_entity_poly.entity_id
_entity_poly.type
_entity_poly.pdbx_seq_one_letter_code
_entity_poly.pdbx_strand_id
1 'polypeptide(L)'
;MKTPKQIQPLIDDGVIDEVIRPLMSGKEAAVYVVRCGSEIRCAKVYKEANKRSFKQAVQYQEGRKVRNSRRARAMEKGSKYGRKQQEETWQNAEVDALYRLATAGVRVPQPFGCFDGVLLMELVTGPDGHVAPRLNDVSM
;
A
#
# COMPACT_ATOMS: atom_id res chain seq x y z
N MET A 1 -4.75 20.57 -6.93
CA MET A 1 -4.99 19.25 -7.57
C MET A 1 -6.23 18.62 -6.93
N LYS A 2 -7.00 17.78 -7.62
CA LYS A 2 -8.11 17.05 -6.99
C LYS A 2 -7.58 15.91 -6.10
N THR A 3 -7.88 15.95 -4.81
CA THR A 3 -7.57 14.89 -3.85
C THR A 3 -8.23 13.57 -4.29
N PRO A 4 -7.49 12.43 -4.31
CA PRO A 4 -8.09 11.12 -4.54
C PRO A 4 -9.16 10.81 -3.50
N LYS A 5 -10.30 10.25 -3.93
CA LYS A 5 -11.43 9.97 -3.03
C LYS A 5 -11.05 9.11 -1.82
N GLN A 6 -10.08 8.22 -1.98
CA GLN A 6 -9.59 7.35 -0.92
C GLN A 6 -8.72 8.08 0.13
N ILE A 7 -8.13 9.23 -0.21
CA ILE A 7 -7.34 10.04 0.73
C ILE A 7 -8.21 11.06 1.46
N GLN A 8 -9.37 11.44 0.90
CA GLN A 8 -10.23 12.45 1.49
C GLN A 8 -10.61 12.17 2.96
N PRO A 9 -10.98 10.94 3.38
CA PRO A 9 -11.27 10.66 4.78
C PRO A 9 -10.09 10.96 5.72
N LEU A 10 -8.87 10.63 5.29
CA LEU A 10 -7.66 10.92 6.07
C LEU A 10 -7.39 12.43 6.20
N ILE A 11 -7.88 13.24 5.25
CA ILE A 11 -7.83 14.71 5.36
C ILE A 11 -8.88 15.21 6.34
N ASP A 12 -10.11 14.71 6.20
CA ASP A 12 -11.23 15.09 7.06
C ASP A 12 -10.93 14.73 8.54
N ASP A 13 -10.23 13.62 8.78
CA ASP A 13 -9.79 13.16 10.10
C ASP A 13 -8.48 13.81 10.61
N GLY A 14 -7.83 14.67 9.81
CA GLY A 14 -6.59 15.37 10.19
C GLY A 14 -5.34 14.51 10.23
N VAL A 15 -5.36 13.32 9.62
CA VAL A 15 -4.17 12.44 9.48
C VAL A 15 -3.22 12.95 8.38
N ILE A 16 -3.80 13.52 7.32
CA ILE A 16 -3.11 14.16 6.19
C ILE A 16 -3.64 15.57 6.06
N ASP A 17 -2.79 16.59 5.93
CA ASP A 17 -3.27 17.96 5.72
C ASP A 17 -3.66 18.20 4.26
N GLU A 18 -2.81 17.74 3.34
CA GLU A 18 -3.01 17.93 1.90
C GLU A 18 -2.28 16.90 1.05
N VAL A 19 -2.79 16.70 -0.17
CA VAL A 19 -2.09 15.96 -1.21
C VAL A 19 -1.34 16.94 -2.10
N ILE A 20 0.00 16.88 -2.03
CA ILE A 20 0.88 17.79 -2.76
C ILE A 20 0.88 17.44 -4.25
N ARG A 21 1.16 16.18 -4.58
CA ARG A 21 1.22 15.70 -5.98
C ARG A 21 1.18 14.18 -6.09
N PRO A 22 0.79 13.60 -7.24
CA PRO A 22 1.07 12.20 -7.52
C PRO A 22 2.59 11.98 -7.57
N LEU A 23 3.02 10.83 -7.07
CA LEU A 23 4.40 10.40 -7.17
C LEU A 23 4.58 9.38 -8.29
N MET A 24 3.82 8.28 -8.21
CA MET A 24 3.91 7.19 -9.16
C MET A 24 2.58 6.44 -9.22
N SER A 25 2.23 5.92 -10.38
CA SER A 25 1.08 5.02 -10.54
C SER A 25 1.58 3.69 -11.07
N GLY A 26 1.34 2.64 -10.31
CA GLY A 26 1.66 1.27 -10.68
C GLY A 26 0.41 0.47 -11.05
N LYS A 27 0.62 -0.81 -11.32
CA LYS A 27 -0.46 -1.76 -11.62
C LYS A 27 -1.42 -1.97 -10.44
N GLU A 28 -0.87 -2.01 -9.23
CA GLU A 28 -1.58 -2.43 -8.02
C GLU A 28 -1.93 -1.28 -7.08
N ALA A 29 -1.21 -0.16 -7.17
CA ALA A 29 -1.41 0.99 -6.31
C ALA A 29 -1.00 2.29 -7.03
N ALA A 30 -1.46 3.41 -6.50
CA ALA A 30 -0.91 4.73 -6.80
C ALA A 30 -0.29 5.30 -5.52
N VAL A 31 0.81 6.03 -5.66
CA VAL A 31 1.53 6.68 -4.56
C VAL A 31 1.44 8.18 -4.75
N TYR A 32 1.14 8.88 -3.68
CA TYR A 32 1.02 10.33 -3.64
C TYR A 32 1.99 10.91 -2.60
N VAL A 33 2.55 12.08 -2.89
CA VAL A 33 3.26 12.88 -1.89
C VAL A 33 2.23 13.68 -1.12
N VAL A 34 2.25 13.58 0.20
CA VAL A 34 1.29 14.19 1.11
C VAL A 34 2.00 14.93 2.24
N ARG A 35 1.31 15.92 2.82
CA ARG A 35 1.76 16.65 4.03
C ARG A 35 1.06 16.09 5.26
N CYS A 36 1.82 15.88 6.33
CA CYS A 36 1.33 15.49 7.66
C CYS A 36 2.05 16.34 8.72
N GLY A 37 1.46 17.46 9.13
CA GLY A 37 2.08 18.51 9.91
C GLY A 37 3.28 19.13 9.19
N SER A 38 4.44 19.11 9.85
CA SER A 38 5.73 19.54 9.28
C SER A 38 6.34 18.54 8.29
N GLU A 39 5.85 17.30 8.29
CA GLU A 39 6.48 16.19 7.58
C GLU A 39 5.90 15.98 6.19
N ILE A 40 6.77 15.60 5.24
CA ILE A 40 6.36 15.14 3.91
C ILE A 40 6.45 13.61 3.86
N ARG A 41 5.37 12.97 3.45
CA ARG A 41 5.21 11.51 3.45
C ARG A 41 4.67 11.00 2.12
N CYS A 42 4.63 9.67 1.98
CA CYS A 42 3.94 8.97 0.90
C CYS A 42 2.63 8.37 1.40
N ALA A 43 1.55 8.60 0.65
CA ALA A 43 0.31 7.84 0.76
C ALA A 43 0.20 6.84 -0.39
N LYS A 44 0.29 5.54 -0.08
CA LYS A 44 0.10 4.45 -1.03
C LYS A 44 -1.35 3.98 -1.00
N VAL A 45 -2.07 4.22 -2.10
CA VAL A 45 -3.48 3.88 -2.29
C VAL A 45 -3.60 2.65 -3.17
N TYR A 46 -4.12 1.55 -2.62
CA TYR A 46 -4.32 0.31 -3.38
C TYR A 46 -5.48 0.42 -4.38
N LYS A 47 -5.31 -0.16 -5.57
CA LYS A 47 -6.38 -0.27 -6.57
C LYS A 47 -7.26 -1.48 -6.23
N GLU A 48 -8.58 -1.29 -6.29
CA GLU A 48 -9.58 -2.35 -6.12
C GLU A 48 -9.29 -3.55 -7.05
N ALA A 49 -9.55 -4.78 -6.59
CA ALA A 49 -9.28 -6.00 -7.35
C ALA A 49 -9.79 -5.99 -8.80
N ASN A 50 -10.95 -5.37 -9.06
CA ASN A 50 -11.55 -5.26 -10.41
C ASN A 50 -10.84 -4.23 -11.33
N LYS A 51 -9.96 -3.40 -10.78
CA LYS A 51 -9.15 -2.39 -11.50
C LYS A 51 -7.67 -2.78 -11.59
N ARG A 52 -7.29 -3.94 -11.04
CA ARG A 52 -5.93 -4.50 -11.19
C ARG A 52 -5.84 -5.18 -12.54
N SER A 53 -4.96 -4.74 -13.43
CA SER A 53 -4.77 -5.31 -14.77
C SER A 53 -4.01 -6.66 -14.77
N PHE A 54 -4.14 -7.48 -13.72
CA PHE A 54 -3.40 -8.73 -13.54
C PHE A 54 -4.23 -9.95 -14.00
N LYS A 55 -3.96 -10.45 -15.22
CA LYS A 55 -4.62 -11.62 -15.84
C LYS A 55 -4.19 -12.99 -15.28
N GLN A 56 -3.32 -13.08 -14.27
CA GLN A 56 -2.81 -14.36 -13.75
C GLN A 56 -2.70 -14.39 -12.20
N ALA A 57 -3.83 -14.28 -11.49
CA ALA A 57 -3.86 -14.39 -10.03
C ALA A 57 -3.83 -15.84 -9.50
N VAL A 58 -4.01 -16.84 -10.38
CA VAL A 58 -4.23 -18.24 -9.99
C VAL A 58 -2.94 -18.94 -9.54
N GLN A 59 -1.78 -18.63 -10.12
CA GLN A 59 -0.51 -19.30 -9.79
C GLN A 59 0.07 -18.91 -8.42
N TYR A 60 -0.36 -17.81 -7.80
CA TYR A 60 0.14 -17.39 -6.48
C TYR A 60 -0.62 -18.02 -5.29
N GLN A 61 -1.72 -18.72 -5.54
CA GLN A 61 -2.52 -19.35 -4.48
C GLN A 61 -2.01 -20.74 -4.08
N GLU A 62 -1.26 -21.44 -4.94
CA GLU A 62 -0.91 -22.85 -4.73
C GLU A 62 0.12 -23.11 -3.61
N GLY A 63 0.79 -22.07 -3.09
CA GLY A 63 1.78 -22.21 -2.00
C GLY A 63 1.27 -21.90 -0.58
N ARG A 64 0.03 -21.38 -0.41
CA ARG A 64 -0.41 -20.78 0.86
C ARG A 64 -1.53 -21.60 1.52
N LYS A 65 -1.19 -22.79 2.03
CA LYS A 65 -2.09 -23.54 2.92
C LYS A 65 -2.10 -22.90 4.31
N VAL A 66 -3.20 -22.25 4.67
CA VAL A 66 -3.46 -21.75 6.03
C VAL A 66 -3.79 -22.95 6.94
N ARG A 67 -3.07 -23.08 8.06
CA ARG A 67 -3.28 -24.13 9.05
C ARG A 67 -4.61 -23.88 9.79
N ASN A 68 -5.59 -24.71 9.45
CA ASN A 68 -6.83 -25.02 10.18
C ASN A 68 -7.47 -23.92 11.05
N SER A 69 -8.44 -23.20 10.48
CA SER A 69 -9.63 -22.72 11.20
C SER A 69 -10.74 -22.44 10.19
N ARG A 70 -12.00 -22.33 10.64
CA ARG A 70 -13.25 -22.16 9.87
C ARG A 70 -13.21 -21.17 8.68
N ARG A 71 -12.19 -20.30 8.62
CA ARG A 71 -11.84 -19.34 7.55
C ARG A 71 -11.58 -19.97 6.17
N ALA A 72 -11.01 -21.17 6.10
CA ALA A 72 -10.70 -21.82 4.81
C ALA A 72 -11.95 -22.11 3.96
N ARG A 73 -13.06 -22.53 4.59
CA ARG A 73 -14.32 -22.87 3.91
C ARG A 73 -15.09 -21.66 3.37
N ALA A 74 -14.84 -20.46 3.92
CA ALA A 74 -15.46 -19.23 3.43
C ALA A 74 -14.75 -18.66 2.19
N MET A 75 -13.44 -18.88 2.06
CA MET A 75 -12.66 -18.49 0.88
C MET A 75 -12.97 -19.38 -0.33
N GLU A 76 -13.29 -20.65 -0.11
CA GLU A 76 -13.61 -21.64 -1.15
C GLU A 76 -14.92 -21.36 -1.91
N LYS A 77 -15.86 -20.61 -1.32
CA LYS A 77 -17.15 -20.25 -1.94
C LYS A 77 -17.14 -18.97 -2.78
N GLY A 78 -16.02 -18.24 -2.87
CA GLY A 78 -15.88 -17.08 -3.75
C GLY A 78 -16.87 -15.92 -3.48
N SER A 79 -17.49 -15.85 -2.31
CA SER A 79 -18.51 -14.86 -1.98
C SER A 79 -17.93 -13.44 -1.95
N LYS A 80 -18.77 -12.41 -2.14
CA LYS A 80 -18.39 -10.98 -2.03
C LYS A 80 -17.68 -10.68 -0.70
N TYR A 81 -18.08 -11.37 0.37
CA TYR A 81 -17.44 -11.31 1.68
C TYR A 81 -16.06 -12.00 1.70
N GLY A 82 -15.94 -13.18 1.08
CA GLY A 82 -14.67 -13.89 0.93
C GLY A 82 -13.62 -13.10 0.14
N ARG A 83 -14.02 -12.42 -0.94
CA ARG A 83 -13.13 -11.51 -1.70
C ARG A 83 -12.68 -10.30 -0.88
N LYS A 84 -13.58 -9.68 -0.12
CA LYS A 84 -13.27 -8.57 0.79
C LYS A 84 -12.29 -9.00 1.90
N GLN A 85 -12.50 -10.17 2.49
CA GLN A 85 -11.61 -10.75 3.50
C GLN A 85 -10.23 -11.13 2.93
N GLN A 86 -10.19 -11.61 1.69
CA GLN A 86 -8.93 -11.92 1.00
C GLN A 86 -8.14 -10.62 0.68
N GLU A 87 -8.84 -9.52 0.39
CA GLU A 87 -8.26 -8.20 0.16
C GLU A 87 -7.71 -7.56 1.45
N GLU A 88 -8.46 -7.62 2.56
CA GLU A 88 -7.98 -7.25 3.90
C GLU A 88 -6.73 -8.05 4.27
N THR A 89 -6.73 -9.36 4.03
CA THR A 89 -5.57 -10.24 4.31
C THR A 89 -4.36 -9.93 3.43
N TRP A 90 -4.56 -9.44 2.20
CA TRP A 90 -3.47 -9.14 1.27
C TRP A 90 -2.83 -7.78 1.54
N GLN A 91 -3.63 -6.76 1.91
CA GLN A 91 -3.10 -5.49 2.43
C GLN A 91 -2.26 -5.73 3.69
N ASN A 92 -2.72 -6.63 4.58
CA ASN A 92 -1.96 -7.02 5.75
C ASN A 92 -0.59 -7.60 5.41
N ALA A 93 -0.46 -8.41 4.34
CA ALA A 93 0.83 -9.05 4.04
C ALA A 93 1.95 -8.07 3.65
N GLU A 94 1.66 -7.04 2.84
CA GLU A 94 2.67 -6.04 2.49
C GLU A 94 3.03 -5.17 3.70
N VAL A 95 2.02 -4.73 4.43
CA VAL A 95 2.20 -3.91 5.63
C VAL A 95 3.00 -4.69 6.67
N ASP A 96 2.65 -5.94 6.95
CA ASP A 96 3.36 -6.84 7.86
C ASP A 96 4.82 -7.05 7.43
N ALA A 97 5.06 -7.28 6.14
CA ALA A 97 6.41 -7.44 5.62
C ALA A 97 7.23 -6.16 5.82
N LEU A 98 6.65 -4.99 5.56
CA LEU A 98 7.30 -3.71 5.72
C LEU A 98 7.67 -3.44 7.19
N TYR A 99 6.73 -3.68 8.13
CA TYR A 99 7.01 -3.57 9.57
C TYR A 99 8.07 -4.56 10.05
N ARG A 100 8.03 -5.81 9.56
CA ARG A 100 9.04 -6.83 9.90
C ARG A 100 10.43 -6.43 9.43
N LEU A 101 10.55 -5.91 8.21
CA LEU A 101 11.82 -5.45 7.65
C LEU A 101 12.36 -4.23 8.40
N ALA A 102 11.49 -3.25 8.70
CA ALA A 102 11.86 -2.09 9.50
C ALA A 102 12.34 -2.49 10.91
N THR A 103 11.63 -3.41 11.57
CA THR A 103 12.01 -3.94 12.90
C THR A 103 13.34 -4.71 12.85
N ALA A 104 13.64 -5.36 11.73
CA ALA A 104 14.90 -6.06 11.51
C ALA A 104 16.07 -5.12 11.13
N GLY A 105 15.85 -3.80 11.09
CA GLY A 105 16.88 -2.82 10.73
C GLY A 105 17.20 -2.76 9.23
N VAL A 106 16.39 -3.40 8.37
CA VAL A 106 16.54 -3.31 6.92
C VAL A 106 16.08 -1.95 6.46
N ARG A 107 16.83 -1.33 5.53
CA ARG A 107 16.43 -0.05 4.96
C ARG A 107 15.20 -0.19 4.06
N VAL A 108 14.04 0.12 4.63
CA VAL A 108 12.74 0.21 3.95
C VAL A 108 12.06 1.52 4.33
N PRO A 109 11.12 2.06 3.53
CA PRO A 109 10.36 3.24 3.91
C PRO A 109 9.68 3.03 5.27
N GLN A 110 9.92 3.91 6.23
CA GLN A 110 9.33 3.78 7.57
C GLN A 110 7.78 3.86 7.47
N PRO A 111 7.03 2.82 7.89
CA PRO A 111 5.58 2.89 7.92
C PRO A 111 5.09 3.73 9.10
N PHE A 112 4.01 4.48 8.88
CA PHE A 112 3.31 5.29 9.89
C PHE A 112 1.88 4.80 10.18
N GLY A 113 1.39 3.83 9.42
CA GLY A 113 0.06 3.24 9.60
C GLY A 113 -0.64 2.95 8.28
N CYS A 114 -1.66 2.10 8.34
CA CYS A 114 -2.57 1.86 7.23
C CYS A 114 -3.98 2.28 7.66
N PHE A 115 -4.53 3.29 6.99
CA PHE A 115 -5.82 3.90 7.32
C PHE A 115 -6.72 3.79 6.09
N ASP A 116 -7.90 3.19 6.22
CA ASP A 116 -8.87 3.03 5.14
C ASP A 116 -8.30 2.51 3.80
N GLY A 117 -7.33 1.58 3.88
CA GLY A 117 -6.66 1.03 2.69
C GLY A 117 -5.63 1.97 2.06
N VAL A 118 -5.18 2.99 2.79
CA VAL A 118 -4.07 3.88 2.45
C VAL A 118 -2.91 3.63 3.41
N LEU A 119 -1.80 3.12 2.88
CA LEU A 119 -0.57 2.96 3.65
C LEU A 119 0.21 4.28 3.65
N LEU A 120 0.37 4.88 4.82
CA LEU A 120 1.19 6.07 5.03
C LEU A 120 2.61 5.63 5.40
N MET A 121 3.60 6.12 4.68
CA MET A 121 5.01 5.76 4.88
C MET A 121 5.94 6.91 4.54
N GLU A 122 7.21 6.79 4.91
CA GLU A 122 8.28 7.74 4.59
C GLU A 122 8.37 8.05 3.09
N LEU A 123 8.62 9.32 2.75
CA LEU A 123 9.12 9.69 1.43
C LEU A 123 10.63 9.49 1.39
N VAL A 124 11.10 8.50 0.64
CA VAL A 124 12.54 8.26 0.49
C VAL A 124 13.14 9.33 -0.43
N THR A 125 14.07 10.11 0.10
CA THR A 125 14.76 11.18 -0.63
C THR A 125 16.26 10.92 -0.74
N GLY A 126 16.88 11.50 -1.77
CA GLY A 126 18.32 11.61 -1.89
C GLY A 126 18.90 12.72 -1.00
N PRO A 127 20.24 12.90 -1.00
CA PRO A 127 20.93 13.93 -0.23
C PRO A 127 20.53 15.38 -0.60
N ASP A 128 20.02 15.58 -1.82
CA ASP A 128 19.52 16.84 -2.36
C ASP A 128 18.06 17.14 -1.94
N GLY A 129 17.43 16.24 -1.18
CA GLY A 129 16.03 16.35 -0.78
C GLY A 129 15.04 16.02 -1.90
N HIS A 130 15.51 15.56 -3.08
CA HIS A 130 14.65 15.08 -4.14
C HIS A 130 14.24 13.63 -3.90
N VAL A 131 13.11 13.20 -4.48
CA VAL A 131 12.67 11.81 -4.34
C VAL A 131 13.73 10.90 -4.94
N ALA A 132 14.12 9.86 -4.19
CA ALA A 132 15.11 8.91 -4.66
C ALA A 132 14.66 8.26 -5.98
N PRO A 133 15.52 8.22 -7.00
CA PRO A 133 15.20 7.56 -8.26
C PRO A 133 15.06 6.05 -8.06
N ARG A 134 14.32 5.39 -8.95
CA ARG A 134 14.37 3.92 -9.00
C ARG A 134 15.73 3.50 -9.51
N LEU A 135 16.21 2.35 -9.07
CA LEU A 135 17.48 1.79 -9.54
C LEU A 135 17.59 1.72 -11.08
N ASN A 136 16.48 1.42 -11.76
CA ASN A 136 16.42 1.34 -13.23
C ASN A 136 16.53 2.69 -13.95
N ASP A 137 16.32 3.80 -13.23
CA ASP A 137 16.39 5.15 -13.79
C ASP A 137 17.77 5.79 -13.54
N VAL A 138 18.70 5.08 -12.89
CA VAL A 138 20.06 5.56 -12.58
C VAL A 138 21.02 5.02 -13.64
N SER A 139 21.77 5.90 -14.30
CA SER A 139 22.94 5.52 -15.10
C SER A 139 24.15 5.34 -14.20
N MET A 140 24.92 4.25 -14.41
CA MET A 140 26.24 4.07 -13.79
C MET A 140 27.26 5.07 -14.33
#